data_AF-A0A0M2PX87-F1
#
_entry.id   AF-A0A0M2PX87-F1
#
_cell.length_a   1.000
_cell.length_b   1.000
_cell.length_c   1.000
_cell.angle_alpha   90.00
_cell.angle_beta   90.00
_cell.angle_gamma   90.00
#
_symmetry.space_group_name_H-M   'P 1'
#
loop_
_entity.id
_entity.type
_entity.pdbx_description
1 polymer ?
#
loop_
_entity_poly.entity_id
_entity_poly.type
_entity_poly.pdbx_seq_one_letter_code
_entity_poly.pdbx_strand_id
1 'polypeptide(L)'
;MAPLITLMPPAGDRPRTHHPLPHHPLPNAALMWGSSTLAALGLLLGTAGPSWADRPSSPNSSEAYATCSTDLQGIGLTPAQTAMACAQSIRPAELSTCATTIATATGLTNSNLSALKIVEDCYQVRRPQELGLCVADIHESETFANLDGVVETCRRSLLPLVLSNCAIGLAETTELPEANILDTCLRGESTHFEFSERNY
;
A
#
# COMPACT_ATOMS: atom_id res chain seq x y z
N MET A 1 18.52 -47.11 -0.68
CA MET A 1 17.18 -46.49 -0.58
C MET A 1 17.31 -45.08 -1.13
N ALA A 2 16.85 -44.86 -2.35
CA ALA A 2 16.93 -43.59 -3.05
C ALA A 2 15.50 -43.05 -3.23
N PRO A 3 15.24 -41.74 -3.01
CA PRO A 3 13.90 -41.20 -3.23
C PRO A 3 13.66 -40.94 -4.73
N LEU A 4 12.54 -41.45 -5.23
CA LEU A 4 11.97 -41.07 -6.52
C LEU A 4 11.56 -39.59 -6.47
N ILE A 5 12.17 -38.77 -7.32
CA ILE A 5 11.74 -37.40 -7.59
C ILE A 5 10.71 -37.46 -8.73
N THR A 6 9.44 -37.23 -8.40
CA THR A 6 8.36 -37.09 -9.39
C THR A 6 8.46 -35.69 -10.01
N LEU A 7 8.82 -35.62 -11.29
CA LEU A 7 8.81 -34.38 -12.07
C LEU A 7 7.37 -33.91 -12.32
N MET A 8 7.11 -32.66 -11.97
CA MET A 8 5.87 -31.93 -12.26
C MET A 8 5.96 -31.33 -13.67
N PRO A 9 4.91 -31.40 -14.51
CA PRO A 9 4.94 -30.84 -15.86
C PRO A 9 4.84 -29.31 -15.84
N PRO A 10 5.42 -28.61 -16.84
CA PRO A 10 5.38 -27.15 -16.93
C PRO A 10 3.97 -26.64 -17.28
N ALA A 11 3.56 -25.56 -16.61
CA ALA A 11 2.31 -24.87 -16.84
C ALA A 11 2.30 -24.19 -18.23
N GLY A 12 1.25 -24.45 -19.00
CA GLY A 12 1.05 -23.92 -20.35
C GLY A 12 0.79 -22.41 -20.39
N ASP A 13 1.47 -21.75 -21.31
CA ASP A 13 1.29 -20.36 -21.71
C ASP A 13 -0.14 -20.11 -22.22
N ARG A 14 -0.89 -19.21 -21.59
CA ARG A 14 -2.15 -18.69 -22.15
C ARG A 14 -1.87 -17.37 -22.87
N PRO A 15 -2.30 -17.22 -24.13
CA PRO A 15 -2.14 -15.96 -24.86
C PRO A 15 -3.00 -14.86 -24.22
N ARG A 16 -2.37 -13.72 -23.95
CA ARG A 16 -2.97 -12.53 -23.34
C ARG A 16 -3.73 -11.77 -24.45
N THR A 17 -5.05 -11.96 -24.54
CA THR A 17 -5.91 -11.22 -25.45
C THR A 17 -6.14 -9.80 -24.92
N HIS A 18 -5.57 -8.79 -25.57
CA HIS A 18 -5.86 -7.39 -25.32
C HIS A 18 -7.25 -7.04 -25.89
N HIS A 19 -8.21 -6.73 -25.02
CA HIS A 19 -9.45 -6.06 -25.40
C HIS A 19 -9.23 -4.54 -25.43
N PRO A 20 -9.41 -3.86 -26.56
CA PRO A 20 -9.42 -2.40 -26.58
C PRO A 20 -10.73 -1.88 -25.96
N LEU A 21 -10.60 -0.89 -25.07
CA LEU A 21 -11.72 -0.17 -24.49
C LEU A 21 -12.37 0.79 -25.51
N PRO A 22 -13.69 1.06 -25.39
CA PRO A 22 -14.41 1.91 -26.32
C PRO A 22 -14.06 3.39 -26.15
N HIS A 23 -13.78 4.07 -27.26
CA HIS A 23 -13.58 5.50 -27.32
C HIS A 23 -14.94 6.20 -27.53
N HIS A 24 -15.36 7.04 -26.59
CA HIS A 24 -16.49 7.94 -26.76
C HIS A 24 -16.05 9.22 -27.49
N PRO A 25 -16.69 9.61 -28.61
CA PRO A 25 -16.42 10.90 -29.25
C PRO A 25 -17.23 12.00 -28.55
N LEU A 26 -16.55 13.08 -28.15
CA LEU A 26 -17.16 14.32 -27.67
C LEU A 26 -17.32 15.34 -28.82
N PRO A 27 -18.30 16.25 -28.71
CA PRO A 27 -18.83 16.99 -29.85
C PRO A 27 -17.93 18.14 -30.34
N ASN A 28 -17.93 18.31 -31.66
CA ASN A 28 -17.30 19.40 -32.39
C ASN A 28 -17.86 20.77 -31.96
N ALA A 29 -17.05 21.58 -31.30
CA ALA A 29 -17.28 23.02 -31.21
C ALA A 29 -16.60 23.70 -32.41
N ALA A 30 -17.39 24.04 -33.42
CA ALA A 30 -16.98 24.88 -34.53
C ALA A 30 -16.75 26.31 -34.02
N LEU A 31 -15.49 26.77 -34.03
CA LEU A 31 -15.14 28.17 -33.84
C LEU A 31 -14.65 28.73 -35.18
N MET A 32 -15.44 29.68 -35.68
CA MET A 32 -15.27 30.38 -36.95
C MET A 32 -13.96 31.15 -37.03
N TRP A 33 -13.40 31.14 -38.24
CA TRP A 33 -12.17 31.83 -38.62
C TRP A 33 -12.44 33.30 -38.92
N GLY A 34 -11.67 34.19 -38.28
CA GLY A 34 -11.47 35.57 -38.69
C GLY A 34 -10.03 35.76 -39.16
N SER A 35 -9.83 35.86 -40.47
CA SER A 35 -8.54 36.06 -41.13
C SER A 35 -8.24 37.55 -41.33
N SER A 36 -6.99 37.99 -41.04
CA SER A 36 -6.16 38.89 -41.89
C SER A 36 -4.80 39.25 -41.24
N THR A 37 -3.70 38.71 -41.82
CA THR A 37 -2.37 39.31 -42.19
C THR A 37 -1.68 40.35 -41.26
N LEU A 38 -0.36 40.39 -40.97
CA LEU A 38 0.88 39.91 -41.60
C LEU A 38 2.08 40.08 -40.61
N ALA A 39 3.01 39.11 -40.66
CA ALA A 39 4.47 39.11 -40.38
C ALA A 39 5.15 40.10 -39.40
N ALA A 40 5.80 39.56 -38.35
CA ALA A 40 7.15 39.95 -37.93
C ALA A 40 7.79 38.87 -37.04
N LEU A 41 9.09 38.67 -37.23
CA LEU A 41 9.95 37.66 -36.60
C LEU A 41 9.94 37.73 -35.05
N GLY A 42 9.87 36.54 -34.43
CA GLY A 42 10.07 36.36 -32.99
C GLY A 42 9.98 34.89 -32.60
N LEU A 43 10.99 34.11 -32.94
CA LEU A 43 11.18 32.72 -32.48
C LEU A 43 11.42 32.70 -30.96
N LEU A 44 10.36 32.70 -30.14
CA LEU A 44 10.39 32.28 -28.73
C LEU A 44 8.99 31.76 -28.31
N LEU A 45 8.48 30.74 -29.00
CA LEU A 45 7.47 29.86 -28.42
C LEU A 45 8.23 28.66 -27.86
N GLY A 46 8.67 28.78 -26.62
CA GLY A 46 8.95 27.62 -25.79
C GLY A 46 7.64 26.85 -25.71
N THR A 47 7.49 25.82 -26.54
CA THR A 47 6.45 24.82 -26.32
C THR A 47 6.75 24.26 -24.95
N ALA A 48 5.96 24.64 -23.95
CA ALA A 48 5.71 23.79 -22.80
C ALA A 48 5.20 22.48 -23.41
N GLY A 49 6.13 21.56 -23.70
CA GLY A 49 5.78 20.20 -24.01
C GLY A 49 4.91 19.72 -22.85
N PRO A 50 3.86 18.92 -23.12
CA PRO A 50 3.02 18.39 -22.05
C PRO A 50 3.95 17.87 -20.97
N SER A 51 3.82 18.43 -19.77
CA SER A 51 4.55 18.00 -18.58
C SER A 51 4.56 16.48 -18.61
N TRP A 52 5.76 15.95 -18.85
CA TRP A 52 6.22 14.60 -18.55
C TRP A 52 5.11 13.81 -17.89
N ALA A 53 4.57 12.83 -18.62
CA ALA A 53 3.84 11.76 -17.99
C ALA A 53 4.63 11.33 -16.76
N ASP A 54 4.06 11.49 -15.57
CA ASP A 54 4.45 10.77 -14.38
C ASP A 54 4.39 9.30 -14.77
N ARG A 55 5.51 8.77 -15.26
CA ARG A 55 5.68 7.34 -15.39
C ARG A 55 5.62 6.85 -13.95
N PRO A 56 4.60 6.05 -13.57
CA PRO A 56 4.60 5.48 -12.24
C PRO A 56 5.95 4.78 -12.07
N SER A 57 6.72 5.26 -11.10
CA SER A 57 8.03 4.70 -10.79
C SER A 57 7.83 3.22 -10.51
N SER A 58 8.69 2.39 -11.10
CA SER A 58 8.59 0.95 -10.90
C SER A 58 8.71 0.68 -9.39
N PRO A 59 7.85 -0.18 -8.79
CA PRO A 59 7.84 -0.43 -7.35
C PRO A 59 9.18 -1.02 -6.84
N ASN A 60 10.02 -1.50 -7.76
CA ASN A 60 11.35 -2.06 -7.53
C ASN A 60 12.46 -1.29 -8.31
N SER A 61 12.28 0.01 -8.52
CA SER A 61 13.29 0.89 -9.13
C SER A 61 14.41 1.24 -8.14
N SER A 62 15.58 1.68 -8.65
CA SER A 62 16.67 2.17 -7.80
C SER A 62 16.24 3.31 -6.87
N GLU A 63 15.31 4.15 -7.31
CA GLU A 63 14.69 5.20 -6.51
C GLU A 63 13.88 4.60 -5.35
N ALA A 64 13.06 3.57 -5.60
CA ALA A 64 12.30 2.90 -4.55
C ALA A 64 13.20 2.24 -3.48
N TYR A 65 14.33 1.67 -3.89
CA TYR A 65 15.34 1.15 -2.94
C TYR A 65 16.04 2.27 -2.17
N ALA A 66 16.34 3.39 -2.82
CA ALA A 66 16.94 4.56 -2.16
C ALA A 66 15.99 5.17 -1.12
N THR A 67 14.71 5.34 -1.45
CA THR A 67 13.66 5.76 -0.52
C THR A 67 13.57 4.80 0.66
N CYS A 68 13.44 3.50 0.40
CA CYS A 68 13.40 2.50 1.46
C CYS A 68 14.60 2.58 2.40
N SER A 69 15.80 2.74 1.83
CA SER A 69 17.03 2.81 2.61
C SER A 69 17.07 4.05 3.52
N THR A 70 16.69 5.21 2.99
CA THR A 70 16.66 6.47 3.75
C THR A 70 15.63 6.41 4.87
N ASP A 71 14.42 5.93 4.56
CA ASP A 71 13.30 5.83 5.48
C ASP A 71 13.61 4.90 6.66
N LEU A 72 14.12 3.69 6.39
CA LEU A 72 14.42 2.71 7.43
C LEU A 72 15.58 3.14 8.33
N GLN A 73 16.59 3.80 7.77
CA GLN A 73 17.65 4.42 8.58
C GLN A 73 17.12 5.58 9.42
N GLY A 74 16.15 6.34 8.90
CA GLY A 74 15.46 7.41 9.62
C GLY A 74 14.76 6.96 10.91
N ILE A 75 14.30 5.71 10.96
CA ILE A 75 13.72 5.10 12.18
C ILE A 75 14.72 4.26 12.98
N GLY A 76 16.03 4.38 12.66
CA GLY A 76 17.11 3.84 13.48
C GLY A 76 17.62 2.46 13.09
N LEU A 77 17.27 1.90 11.93
CA LEU A 77 17.92 0.67 11.46
C LEU A 77 19.37 0.94 11.04
N THR A 78 20.25 -0.02 11.32
CA THR A 78 21.63 0.04 10.82
C THR A 78 21.68 -0.10 9.29
N PRO A 79 22.74 0.36 8.62
CA PRO A 79 22.90 0.18 7.18
C PRO A 79 22.80 -1.28 6.72
N ALA A 80 23.32 -2.22 7.52
CA ALA A 80 23.27 -3.65 7.20
C ALA A 80 21.84 -4.22 7.29
N GLN A 81 21.11 -3.90 8.37
CA GLN A 81 19.70 -4.28 8.52
C GLN A 81 18.84 -3.68 7.41
N THR A 82 19.07 -2.40 7.10
CA THR A 82 18.36 -1.67 6.05
C THR A 82 18.60 -2.29 4.68
N ALA A 83 19.86 -2.55 4.32
CA ALA A 83 20.19 -3.17 3.03
C ALA A 83 19.54 -4.55 2.89
N MET A 84 19.62 -5.38 3.94
CA MET A 84 19.00 -6.69 3.97
C MET A 84 17.48 -6.60 3.83
N ALA A 85 16.86 -5.68 4.57
CA ALA A 85 15.44 -5.43 4.49
C ALA A 85 15.05 -5.02 3.06
N CYS A 86 15.48 -3.85 2.61
CA CYS A 86 15.06 -3.33 1.31
C CYS A 86 15.29 -4.34 0.18
N ALA A 87 16.42 -5.07 0.18
CA ALA A 87 16.71 -6.12 -0.81
C ALA A 87 15.75 -7.33 -0.79
N GLN A 88 15.20 -7.69 0.35
CA GLN A 88 14.24 -8.80 0.49
C GLN A 88 12.80 -8.39 0.10
N SER A 89 12.52 -7.09 0.01
CA SER A 89 11.20 -6.58 -0.34
C SER A 89 10.97 -6.57 -1.86
N ILE A 90 9.82 -7.10 -2.28
CA ILE A 90 9.32 -6.95 -3.66
C ILE A 90 8.83 -5.51 -3.91
N ARG A 91 8.43 -4.79 -2.85
CA ARG A 91 7.94 -3.41 -2.89
C ARG A 91 8.62 -2.58 -1.80
N PRO A 92 9.91 -2.24 -1.97
CA PRO A 92 10.71 -1.55 -0.95
C PRO A 92 10.06 -0.25 -0.43
N ALA A 93 9.47 0.56 -1.30
CA ALA A 93 8.83 1.81 -0.89
C ALA A 93 7.57 1.59 -0.01
N GLU A 94 6.75 0.57 -0.32
CA GLU A 94 5.57 0.25 0.52
C GLU A 94 5.99 -0.31 1.88
N LEU A 95 7.04 -1.14 1.90
CA LEU A 95 7.60 -1.65 3.15
C LEU A 95 8.08 -0.50 4.04
N SER A 96 8.89 0.42 3.49
CA SER A 96 9.43 1.51 4.29
C SER A 96 8.34 2.45 4.77
N THR A 97 7.35 2.75 3.93
CA THR A 97 6.15 3.52 4.31
C THR A 97 5.41 2.84 5.47
N CYS A 98 5.14 1.53 5.38
CA CYS A 98 4.52 0.79 6.48
C CYS A 98 5.30 0.96 7.79
N ALA A 99 6.61 0.77 7.75
CA ALA A 99 7.44 0.80 8.94
C ALA A 99 7.57 2.20 9.54
N THR A 100 7.76 3.23 8.71
CA THR A 100 7.89 4.61 9.17
C THR A 100 6.58 5.17 9.70
N THR A 101 5.44 4.82 9.09
CA THR A 101 4.11 5.17 9.60
C THR A 101 3.91 4.61 11.01
N ILE A 102 4.16 3.32 11.23
CA ILE A 102 4.01 2.70 12.57
C ILE A 102 5.01 3.29 13.56
N ALA A 103 6.28 3.42 13.18
CA ALA A 103 7.31 3.95 14.07
C ALA A 103 7.02 5.39 14.51
N THR A 104 6.49 6.21 13.59
CA THR A 104 6.16 7.61 13.85
C THR A 104 4.92 7.72 14.73
N ALA A 105 3.84 6.99 14.42
CA ALA A 105 2.62 7.00 15.21
C ALA A 105 2.88 6.53 16.65
N THR A 106 3.62 5.44 16.83
CA THR A 106 3.85 4.82 18.15
C THR A 106 5.01 5.44 18.94
N GLY A 107 5.83 6.27 18.27
CA GLY A 107 7.07 6.83 18.81
C GLY A 107 8.08 5.77 19.28
N LEU A 108 7.91 4.49 18.93
CA LEU A 108 8.68 3.35 19.44
C LEU A 108 8.76 3.30 20.98
N THR A 109 7.71 3.79 21.66
CA THR A 109 7.69 3.90 23.12
C THR A 109 7.37 2.57 23.83
N ASN A 110 6.80 1.61 23.11
CA ASN A 110 6.47 0.28 23.62
C ASN A 110 7.73 -0.62 23.63
N SER A 111 8.03 -1.23 24.78
CA SER A 111 9.19 -2.11 24.97
C SER A 111 9.22 -3.34 24.05
N ASN A 112 8.07 -3.80 23.57
CA ASN A 112 7.95 -4.95 22.67
C ASN A 112 8.09 -4.56 21.20
N LEU A 113 8.10 -3.26 20.89
CA LEU A 113 8.01 -2.74 19.53
C LEU A 113 9.29 -2.00 19.15
N SER A 114 10.23 -2.73 18.53
CA SER A 114 11.46 -2.16 17.97
C SER A 114 11.29 -1.83 16.48
N ALA A 115 12.11 -0.92 15.96
CA ALA A 115 12.11 -0.58 14.53
C ALA A 115 12.32 -1.82 13.64
N LEU A 116 13.19 -2.75 14.06
CA LEU A 116 13.40 -4.01 13.35
C LEU A 116 12.15 -4.90 13.37
N LYS A 117 11.48 -5.01 14.52
CA LYS A 117 10.25 -5.81 14.67
C LYS A 117 9.11 -5.27 13.80
N ILE A 118 8.96 -3.95 13.72
CA ILE A 118 7.98 -3.32 12.83
C ILE A 118 8.25 -3.71 11.37
N VAL A 119 9.52 -3.63 10.95
CA VAL A 119 9.92 -4.00 9.59
C VAL A 119 9.59 -5.47 9.32
N GLU A 120 9.84 -6.37 10.29
CA GLU A 120 9.43 -7.78 10.22
C GLU A 120 7.92 -7.95 10.09
N ASP A 121 7.12 -7.16 10.81
CA ASP A 121 5.65 -7.19 10.70
C ASP A 121 5.17 -6.73 9.32
N CYS A 122 5.79 -5.69 8.76
CA CYS A 122 5.47 -5.18 7.43
C CYS A 122 5.82 -6.17 6.29
N TYR A 123 6.77 -7.11 6.50
CA TYR A 123 7.06 -8.16 5.52
C TYR A 123 5.99 -9.22 5.39
N GLN A 124 5.26 -9.49 6.47
CA GLN A 124 4.41 -10.67 6.56
C GLN A 124 3.02 -10.46 5.96
N VAL A 125 2.79 -9.31 5.31
CA VAL A 125 1.48 -8.93 4.79
C VAL A 125 1.50 -8.63 3.29
N ARG A 126 0.35 -8.83 2.64
CA ARG A 126 0.18 -8.53 1.20
C ARG A 126 -0.02 -7.03 0.92
N ARG A 127 -0.39 -6.25 1.94
CA ARG A 127 -0.76 -4.82 1.84
C ARG A 127 -0.03 -4.02 2.93
N PRO A 128 1.30 -3.83 2.83
CA PRO A 128 2.09 -3.20 3.88
C PRO A 128 1.60 -1.78 4.19
N GLN A 129 1.28 -1.00 3.17
CA GLN A 129 0.82 0.38 3.36
C GLN A 129 -0.47 0.45 4.21
N GLU A 130 -1.42 -0.46 3.96
CA GLU A 130 -2.66 -0.49 4.76
C GLU A 130 -2.45 -1.02 6.17
N LEU A 131 -1.53 -1.97 6.37
CA LEU A 131 -1.14 -2.39 7.72
C LEU A 131 -0.64 -1.19 8.53
N GLY A 132 0.24 -0.38 7.92
CA GLY A 132 0.80 0.81 8.58
C GLY A 132 -0.28 1.80 9.00
N LEU A 133 -1.22 2.10 8.10
CA LEU A 133 -2.36 2.97 8.39
C LEU A 133 -3.29 2.37 9.45
N CYS A 134 -3.62 1.08 9.37
CA CYS A 134 -4.48 0.41 10.35
C CYS A 134 -3.95 0.57 11.78
N VAL A 135 -2.65 0.35 11.98
CA VAL A 135 -2.02 0.49 13.29
C VAL A 135 -1.96 1.95 13.73
N ALA A 136 -1.59 2.86 12.83
CA ALA A 136 -1.52 4.29 13.14
C ALA A 136 -2.88 4.86 13.53
N ASP A 137 -3.92 4.62 12.73
CA ASP A 137 -5.28 5.12 12.98
C ASP A 137 -5.82 4.65 14.34
N ILE A 138 -5.65 3.35 14.65
CA ILE A 138 -6.11 2.78 15.93
C ILE A 138 -5.30 3.32 17.11
N HIS A 139 -3.98 3.51 16.94
CA HIS A 139 -3.13 4.04 18.00
C HIS A 139 -3.46 5.52 18.29
N GLU A 140 -3.64 6.33 17.24
CA GLU A 140 -3.99 7.75 17.33
C GLU A 140 -5.40 7.99 17.90
N SER A 141 -6.29 7.01 17.85
CA SER A 141 -7.61 7.11 18.48
C SER A 141 -7.54 7.08 20.02
N GLU A 142 -6.39 6.69 20.58
CA GLU A 142 -6.13 6.54 22.03
C GLU A 142 -7.14 5.62 22.75
N THR A 143 -7.98 4.90 22.01
CA THR A 143 -9.06 4.06 22.55
C THR A 143 -8.59 2.65 22.88
N PHE A 144 -7.41 2.28 22.38
CA PHE A 144 -6.85 0.94 22.51
C PHE A 144 -5.51 1.00 23.24
N ALA A 145 -5.47 0.46 24.46
CA ALA A 145 -4.26 0.42 25.26
C ALA A 145 -3.29 -0.68 24.82
N ASN A 146 -3.81 -1.78 24.26
CA ASN A 146 -2.99 -2.93 23.88
C ASN A 146 -2.47 -2.85 22.44
N LEU A 147 -1.37 -2.12 22.24
CA LEU A 147 -0.73 -1.95 20.93
C LEU A 147 -0.28 -3.26 20.27
N ASP A 148 0.23 -4.23 21.04
CA ASP A 148 0.65 -5.53 20.48
C ASP A 148 -0.56 -6.30 19.88
N GLY A 149 -1.70 -6.24 20.56
CA GLY A 149 -2.96 -6.81 20.06
C GLY A 149 -3.46 -6.11 18.80
N VAL A 150 -3.31 -4.78 18.71
CA VAL A 150 -3.65 -4.00 17.52
C VAL A 150 -2.80 -4.40 16.33
N VAL A 151 -1.47 -4.42 16.48
CA VAL A 151 -0.52 -4.79 15.41
C VAL A 151 -0.84 -6.19 14.89
N GLU A 152 -1.00 -7.18 15.76
CA GLU A 152 -1.30 -8.56 15.35
C GLU A 152 -2.66 -8.65 14.64
N THR A 153 -3.68 -7.94 15.12
CA THR A 153 -5.02 -7.95 14.48
C THR A 153 -4.96 -7.31 13.09
N CYS A 154 -4.32 -6.16 12.93
CA CYS A 154 -4.12 -5.53 11.63
C CYS A 154 -3.31 -6.44 10.69
N ARG A 155 -2.30 -7.16 11.19
CA ARG A 155 -1.48 -8.10 10.39
C ARG A 155 -2.29 -9.28 9.85
N ARG A 156 -3.26 -9.76 10.64
CA ARG A 156 -4.15 -10.87 10.28
C ARG A 156 -5.28 -10.46 9.34
N SER A 157 -5.61 -9.17 9.28
CA SER A 157 -6.67 -8.63 8.45
C SER A 157 -6.34 -8.71 6.96
N LEU A 158 -7.33 -9.08 6.16
CA LEU A 158 -7.26 -9.01 4.70
C LEU A 158 -7.56 -7.59 4.18
N LEU A 159 -8.26 -6.79 4.97
CA LEU A 159 -8.65 -5.41 4.68
C LEU A 159 -8.33 -4.47 5.86
N PRO A 160 -7.03 -4.20 6.13
CA PRO A 160 -6.63 -3.51 7.36
C PRO A 160 -7.30 -2.14 7.56
N LEU A 161 -7.51 -1.37 6.48
CA LEU A 161 -8.22 -0.09 6.57
C LEU A 161 -9.71 -0.24 6.95
N VAL A 162 -10.38 -1.31 6.52
CA VAL A 162 -11.77 -1.56 6.94
C VAL A 162 -11.79 -1.97 8.41
N LEU A 163 -10.80 -2.74 8.85
CA LEU A 163 -10.66 -3.14 10.24
C LEU A 163 -10.46 -1.93 11.17
N SER A 164 -9.57 -0.99 10.85
CA SER A 164 -9.36 0.19 11.70
C SER A 164 -10.61 1.05 11.82
N ASN A 165 -11.27 1.35 10.70
CA ASN A 165 -12.53 2.10 10.70
C ASN A 165 -13.63 1.41 11.53
N CYS A 166 -13.76 0.09 11.40
CA CYS A 166 -14.70 -0.69 12.21
C CYS A 166 -14.36 -0.62 13.70
N ALA A 167 -13.09 -0.81 14.06
CA ALA A 167 -12.66 -0.86 15.44
C ALA A 167 -12.86 0.49 16.15
N ILE A 168 -12.44 1.58 15.51
CA ILE A 168 -12.59 2.94 16.03
C ILE A 168 -14.08 3.28 16.20
N GLY A 169 -14.90 3.07 15.16
CA GLY A 169 -16.33 3.37 15.23
C GLY A 169 -17.08 2.55 16.29
N LEU A 170 -16.74 1.28 16.49
CA LEU A 170 -17.35 0.47 17.55
C LEU A 170 -16.86 0.87 18.94
N ALA A 171 -15.60 1.27 19.08
CA ALA A 171 -15.06 1.71 20.37
C ALA A 171 -15.68 3.03 20.84
N GLU A 172 -16.06 3.91 19.91
CA GLU A 172 -16.76 5.17 20.22
C GLU A 172 -18.25 4.98 20.57
N THR A 173 -18.88 3.91 20.07
CA THR A 173 -20.34 3.76 20.12
C THR A 173 -20.83 2.62 21.02
N THR A 174 -19.91 1.80 21.54
CA THR A 174 -20.24 0.63 22.37
C THR A 174 -19.36 0.56 23.61
N GLU A 175 -19.82 -0.15 24.64
CA GLU A 175 -19.04 -0.42 25.86
C GLU A 175 -18.35 -1.80 25.79
N LEU A 176 -18.06 -2.29 24.59
CA LEU A 176 -17.41 -3.59 24.42
C LEU A 176 -15.93 -3.51 24.82
N PRO A 177 -15.37 -4.57 25.44
CA PRO A 177 -13.93 -4.65 25.67
C PRO A 177 -13.13 -4.55 24.36
N GLU A 178 -11.97 -3.88 24.38
CA GLU A 178 -11.10 -3.67 23.20
C GLU A 178 -10.86 -4.96 22.39
N ALA A 179 -10.53 -6.06 23.07
CA ALA A 179 -10.28 -7.35 22.43
C ALA A 179 -11.52 -7.89 21.70
N ASN A 180 -12.72 -7.65 22.24
CA ASN A 180 -13.98 -8.07 21.60
C ASN A 180 -14.29 -7.21 20.38
N ILE A 181 -13.95 -5.93 20.40
CA ILE A 181 -14.11 -5.03 19.25
C ILE A 181 -13.22 -5.49 18.09
N LEU A 182 -11.91 -5.63 18.35
CA LEU A 182 -10.94 -6.05 17.34
C LEU A 182 -11.29 -7.43 16.74
N ASP A 183 -11.63 -8.41 17.56
CA ASP A 183 -12.03 -9.74 17.10
C ASP A 183 -13.35 -9.72 16.32
N THR A 184 -14.30 -8.87 16.70
CA THR A 184 -15.57 -8.72 15.96
C THR A 184 -15.36 -8.11 14.59
N CYS A 185 -14.53 -7.07 14.48
CA CYS A 185 -14.19 -6.46 13.20
C CYS A 185 -13.39 -7.41 12.29
N LEU A 186 -12.42 -8.15 12.85
CA LEU A 186 -11.66 -9.16 12.11
C LEU A 186 -12.53 -10.32 11.62
N ARG A 187 -13.55 -10.73 12.39
CA ARG A 187 -14.53 -11.72 11.93
C ARG A 187 -15.50 -11.16 10.88
N GLY A 188 -15.83 -9.88 10.96
CA GLY A 188 -16.71 -9.22 9.99
C GLY A 188 -16.16 -9.27 8.56
N GLU A 189 -14.87 -9.04 8.37
CA GLU A 189 -14.25 -9.04 7.03
C GLU A 189 -14.34 -10.41 6.32
N SER A 190 -14.19 -11.52 7.05
CA SER A 190 -14.23 -12.86 6.47
C SER A 190 -15.64 -13.25 6.04
N THR A 191 -16.66 -12.83 6.80
CA THR A 191 -18.07 -13.08 6.45
C THR A 191 -18.54 -12.29 5.23
N HIS A 192 -18.00 -11.09 5.01
CA HIS A 192 -18.28 -10.31 3.80
C HIS A 192 -17.79 -11.04 2.53
N PHE A 193 -16.64 -11.72 2.62
CA PHE A 193 -16.08 -12.50 1.52
C PHE A 193 -16.99 -13.70 1.17
N GLU A 194 -17.48 -14.44 2.17
CA GLU A 194 -18.40 -15.57 1.97
C GLU A 194 -19.74 -15.16 1.34
N PHE A 195 -20.23 -13.96 1.64
CA PHE A 195 -21.47 -13.46 1.02
C PHE A 195 -21.26 -13.09 -0.45
N SER A 196 -20.08 -12.58 -0.81
CA SER A 196 -19.75 -12.27 -2.20
C SER A 196 -19.65 -13.52 -3.08
N GLU A 197 -19.15 -14.64 -2.55
CA GLU A 197 -19.01 -15.89 -3.31
C GLU A 197 -20.34 -16.66 -3.47
N ARG A 198 -21.31 -16.49 -2.56
CA ARG A 198 -22.63 -17.14 -2.68
C ARG A 198 -23.60 -16.46 -3.64
N ASN A 199 -23.29 -15.25 -4.10
CA ASN A 199 -24.15 -14.47 -4.98
C ASN A 199 -23.61 -14.36 -6.43
N TYR A 200 -22.66 -15.22 -6.79
CA TYR A 200 -22.19 -15.45 -8.17
C TYR A 200 -22.32 -16.93 -8.52
#